data_AF-A0A4Q5VKP4-F1
#
_entry.id   AF-A0A4Q5VKP4-F1
#
_cell.length_a   1.000
_cell.length_b   1.000
_cell.length_c   1.000
_cell.angle_alpha   90.00
_cell.angle_beta   90.00
_cell.angle_gamma   90.00
#
_symmetry.space_group_name_H-M   'P 1'
#
loop_
_entity.id
_entity.type
_entity.pdbx_description
1 polymer ?
#
loop_
_entity_poly.entity_id
_entity_poly.type
_entity_poly.pdbx_seq_one_letter_code
_entity_poly.pdbx_strand_id
1 'polypeptide(L)'
;MKEEHNDPRFIIFGNNCRRYREKTGFSQENFAHEKNLQRTFYGDVERGKRNLTLANILKIADALGVSPQVLFDGMIDKINHREKSDS
;
A
#
# COMPACT_ATOMS: atom_id res chain seq x y z
N MET A 1 11.73 17.70 -7.78
CA MET A 1 10.95 17.75 -6.53
C MET A 1 9.95 16.59 -6.57
N LYS A 2 10.00 15.65 -5.62
CA LYS A 2 9.03 14.54 -5.60
C LYS A 2 7.74 15.10 -5.01
N GLU A 3 6.66 15.12 -5.78
CA GLU A 3 5.35 15.53 -5.28
C GLU A 3 5.00 14.73 -4.03
N GLU A 4 4.69 15.43 -2.95
CA GLU A 4 4.06 14.83 -1.77
C GLU A 4 2.69 14.31 -2.18
N HIS A 5 2.59 12.99 -2.39
CA HIS A 5 1.31 12.35 -2.64
C HIS A 5 0.50 12.34 -1.35
N ASN A 6 -0.29 13.39 -1.13
CA ASN A 6 -1.16 13.54 0.04
C ASN A 6 -2.51 12.83 -0.16
N ASP A 7 -2.57 11.86 -1.07
CA ASP A 7 -3.78 11.08 -1.31
C ASP A 7 -3.96 10.06 -0.17
N PRO A 8 -5.05 10.14 0.61
CA PRO A 8 -5.26 9.25 1.76
C PRO A 8 -5.22 7.76 1.39
N ARG A 9 -5.53 7.40 0.14
CA ARG A 9 -5.49 6.01 -0.34
C ARG A 9 -4.08 5.41 -0.27
N PHE A 10 -3.04 6.23 -0.43
CA PHE A 10 -1.66 5.77 -0.32
C PHE A 10 -1.29 5.47 1.13
N ILE A 11 -1.78 6.28 2.06
CA ILE A 11 -1.60 6.06 3.51
C ILE A 11 -2.36 4.81 3.96
N ILE A 12 -3.60 4.62 3.50
CA ILE A 12 -4.40 3.42 3.77
C ILE A 12 -3.68 2.17 3.26
N PHE A 13 -3.21 2.19 2.00
CA PHE A 13 -2.43 1.08 1.42
C PHE A 13 -1.17 0.78 2.25
N GLY A 14 -0.38 1.81 2.58
CA GLY A 14 0.83 1.67 3.38
C GLY A 14 0.57 1.08 4.77
N ASN A 15 -0.51 1.51 5.43
CA ASN A 15 -0.94 0.98 6.72
C ASN A 15 -1.38 -0.49 6.62
N ASN A 16 -2.05 -0.89 5.55
CA ASN A 16 -2.40 -2.29 5.33
C ASN A 16 -1.15 -3.15 5.14
N CYS A 17 -0.18 -2.71 4.32
CA CYS A 17 1.12 -3.38 4.20
C CYS A 17 1.81 -3.55 5.55
N ARG A 18 1.86 -2.47 6.35
CA ARG A 18 2.43 -2.48 7.70
C ARG A 18 1.72 -3.48 8.62
N ARG A 19 0.39 -3.46 8.63
CA ARG A 19 -0.46 -4.36 9.42
C ARG A 19 -0.15 -5.82 9.11
N TYR A 20 0.00 -6.18 7.84
CA TYR A 20 0.34 -7.54 7.45
C TYR A 20 1.79 -7.90 7.74
N ARG A 21 2.74 -6.97 7.60
CA ARG A 21 4.13 -7.23 8.04
C ARG A 21 4.21 -7.48 9.53
N GLU A 22 3.55 -6.67 10.36
CA GLU A 22 3.62 -6.82 11.81
C GLU A 22 3.09 -8.19 12.27
N LYS A 23 2.12 -8.78 11.55
CA LYS A 23 1.66 -10.16 11.80
C LYS A 23 2.71 -11.23 11.53
N THR A 24 3.74 -10.94 10.73
CA THR A 24 4.88 -11.85 10.49
C THR A 24 5.94 -11.79 11.60
N GLY A 25 5.86 -10.82 12.52
CA GLY A 25 6.85 -10.60 13.57
C GLY A 25 8.14 -9.92 13.09
N PHE A 26 8.27 -9.60 11.80
CA PHE A 26 9.46 -8.95 11.28
C PHE A 26 9.43 -7.42 11.43
N SER A 27 10.60 -6.85 11.75
CA SER A 27 10.85 -5.42 11.57
C SER A 27 10.83 -5.06 10.08
N GLN A 28 10.73 -3.78 9.73
CA GLN A 28 10.82 -3.34 8.33
C GLN A 28 12.14 -3.79 7.67
N GLU A 29 13.25 -3.69 8.39
CA GLU A 29 14.57 -4.08 7.92
C GLU A 29 14.64 -5.58 7.67
N ASN A 30 14.23 -6.38 8.66
CA ASN A 30 14.25 -7.84 8.54
C ASN A 30 13.31 -8.30 7.42
N PHE A 31 12.11 -7.74 7.34
CA PHE A 31 11.16 -8.09 6.27
C PHE A 31 11.72 -7.76 4.89
N ALA A 32 12.31 -6.57 4.73
CA ALA A 32 12.89 -6.16 3.46
C ALA A 32 14.08 -7.06 3.07
N HIS A 33 14.93 -7.42 4.03
CA HIS A 33 16.03 -8.37 3.83
C HIS A 33 15.51 -9.76 3.42
N GLU A 34 14.64 -10.36 4.21
CA GLU A 34 14.08 -11.71 3.98
C GLU A 34 13.31 -11.82 2.66
N LYS A 35 12.67 -10.74 2.22
CA LYS A 35 11.84 -10.71 0.99
C LYS A 35 12.55 -10.08 -0.21
N ASN A 36 13.85 -9.82 -0.10
CA ASN A 36 14.67 -9.21 -1.15
C ASN A 36 14.03 -7.93 -1.73
N LEU A 37 13.65 -7.03 -0.82
CA LEU A 37 13.14 -5.70 -1.07
C LEU A 37 14.16 -4.68 -0.58
N GLN A 38 14.27 -3.52 -1.25
CA GLN A 38 15.04 -2.42 -0.67
C GLN A 38 14.32 -1.89 0.57
N ARG A 39 15.03 -1.84 1.70
CA ARG A 39 14.51 -1.33 2.98
C ARG A 39 13.87 0.06 2.85
N THR A 40 14.55 0.99 2.17
CA THR A 40 14.07 2.37 1.97
C THR A 40 12.80 2.40 1.14
N PHE A 41 12.76 1.61 0.05
CA PHE A 41 11.57 1.44 -0.78
C PHE A 41 10.38 0.94 0.05
N TYR A 42 10.56 -0.15 0.81
CA TYR A 42 9.47 -0.73 1.58
C TYR A 42 9.01 0.21 2.71
N GLY A 43 9.94 0.89 3.38
CA GLY A 43 9.62 1.91 4.37
C GLY A 43 8.93 3.15 3.77
N ASP A 44 9.21 3.54 2.53
CA ASP A 44 8.44 4.57 1.82
C ASP A 44 7.01 4.09 1.51
N VAL A 45 6.83 2.81 1.14
CA VAL A 45 5.50 2.22 0.89
C VAL A 45 4.64 2.25 2.14
N GLU A 46 5.16 1.79 3.29
CA GLU A 46 4.38 1.79 4.54
C GLU A 46 3.96 3.20 4.99
N ARG A 47 4.70 4.23 4.58
CA ARG A 47 4.38 5.64 4.84
C ARG A 47 3.53 6.29 3.74
N GLY A 48 3.07 5.54 2.75
CA GLY A 48 2.29 6.06 1.62
C GLY A 48 3.05 7.01 0.70
N LYS A 49 4.39 7.00 0.70
CA LYS A 49 5.23 7.96 -0.05
C LYS A 49 5.56 7.51 -1.48
N ARG A 50 5.00 6.38 -1.94
CA ARG A 50 5.31 5.79 -3.25
C ARG A 50 4.08 5.64 -4.10
N ASN A 51 4.16 6.17 -5.33
CA ASN A 51 3.32 5.70 -6.42
C ASN A 51 3.88 4.36 -6.92
N LEU A 52 3.13 3.29 -6.66
CA LEU A 52 3.53 1.93 -6.98
C LEU A 52 2.97 1.52 -8.33
N THR A 53 3.80 0.83 -9.12
CA THR A 53 3.31 0.07 -10.27
C THR A 53 2.56 -1.17 -9.79
N LEU A 54 1.68 -1.71 -10.63
CA LEU A 54 0.97 -2.97 -10.35
C LEU A 54 1.95 -4.11 -10.01
N ALA A 55 3.07 -4.23 -10.74
CA ALA A 55 4.09 -5.24 -10.48
C ALA A 55 4.66 -5.15 -9.05
N ASN A 56 4.89 -3.94 -8.54
CA ASN A 56 5.36 -3.76 -7.17
C ASN A 56 4.29 -4.11 -6.13
N ILE A 57 3.02 -3.81 -6.40
CA ILE A 57 1.91 -4.19 -5.53
C ILE A 57 1.84 -5.72 -5.41
N LEU A 58 1.89 -6.44 -6.53
CA LEU A 58 1.87 -7.90 -6.55
C LEU A 58 3.09 -8.48 -5.82
N LYS A 59 4.30 -7.96 -6.10
CA LYS A 59 5.52 -8.38 -5.39
C LYS A 59 5.39 -8.22 -3.86
N ILE A 60 4.77 -7.13 -3.41
CA ILE A 60 4.56 -6.89 -1.97
C ILE A 60 3.52 -7.85 -1.39
N ALA A 61 2.43 -8.10 -2.12
CA ALA A 61 1.41 -9.07 -1.72
C ALA A 61 2.01 -10.49 -1.57
N ASP A 62 2.81 -10.91 -2.55
CA ASP A 62 3.53 -12.19 -2.52
C ASP A 62 4.52 -12.25 -1.35
N ALA A 63 5.28 -11.17 -1.12
CA ALA A 63 6.23 -11.07 -0.01
C ALA A 63 5.53 -11.18 1.35
N LEU A 64 4.35 -10.59 1.49
CA LEU A 64 3.50 -10.64 2.68
C LEU A 64 2.71 -11.95 2.81
N GLY A 65 2.61 -12.75 1.74
CA GLY A 65 1.82 -13.98 1.71
C GLY A 65 0.32 -13.73 1.80
N VAL A 66 -0.18 -12.65 1.17
CA VAL A 66 -1.60 -12.28 1.22
C VAL A 66 -2.16 -12.01 -0.17
N SER A 67 -3.50 -12.10 -0.31
CA SER A 67 -4.18 -11.64 -1.54
C SER A 67 -3.93 -10.14 -1.75
N PRO A 68 -3.64 -9.66 -2.97
CA PRO A 68 -3.47 -8.23 -3.22
C PRO A 68 -4.67 -7.40 -2.79
N GLN A 69 -5.89 -7.95 -2.86
CA GLN A 69 -7.14 -7.27 -2.51
C GLN A 69 -7.14 -6.71 -1.08
N VAL A 70 -6.58 -7.46 -0.11
CA VAL A 70 -6.59 -7.05 1.29
C VAL A 70 -5.68 -5.85 1.59
N LEU A 71 -4.78 -5.52 0.66
CA LEU A 71 -3.96 -4.31 0.75
C LEU A 71 -4.78 -3.04 0.47
N PHE A 72 -5.96 -3.19 -0.12
CA PHE A 72 -6.89 -2.10 -0.45
C PHE A 72 -8.05 -1.98 0.54
N ASP A 73 -8.07 -2.77 1.62
CA ASP A 73 -9.10 -2.72 2.66
C ASP A 73 -9.28 -1.30 3.22
N GLY A 74 -10.53 -0.83 3.29
CA GLY A 74 -10.88 0.47 3.84
C GLY A 74 -10.53 1.66 2.94
N MET A 75 -10.16 1.44 1.68
CA MET A 75 -10.01 2.53 0.72
C MET A 75 -11.35 3.23 0.44
N ILE A 76 -11.31 4.57 0.41
CA ILE A 76 -12.46 5.40 0.05
C ILE A 76 -12.44 5.62 -1.46
N ASP A 77 -13.56 5.30 -2.11
CA ASP A 77 -13.75 5.59 -3.52
C ASP A 77 -13.96 7.09 -3.75
N LYS A 78 -13.28 7.65 -4.74
CA LYS A 78 -13.53 9.02 -5.23
C LYS A 78 -14.73 9.08 -6.17
N ILE A 79 -15.65 8.12 -6.11
CA ILE A 79 -16.79 8.08 -7.03
C ILE A 79 -17.65 9.31 -6.72
N ASN A 80 -17.56 10.33 -7.59
CA ASN A 80 -18.55 11.36 -7.70
C ASN A 80 -19.86 10.65 -8.03
N HIS A 81 -20.77 10.56 -7.06
CA HIS A 81 -22.17 10.37 -7.37
C HIS A 81 -22.57 11.54 -8.26
N ARG A 82 -22.56 11.33 -9.59
CA ARG A 82 -23.43 12.12 -10.45
C ARG A 82 -24.82 11.84 -9.90
N GLU A 83 -25.37 12.81 -9.20
CA GLU A 83 -26.80 12.85 -8.95
C GLU A 83 -27.45 12.55 -10.30
N LYS A 84 -28.19 11.45 -10.38
CA LYS A 84 -29.17 11.30 -11.45
C LYS A 84 -30.13 12.47 -11.22
N SER A 85 -29.95 13.54 -11.98
CA SER A 85 -31.03 14.46 -12.26
C SER A 85 -32.06 13.64 -13.01
N ASP A 86 -33.00 13.06 -12.26
CA ASP A 86 -34.30 12.70 -12.81
C ASP A 86 -34.89 14.00 -13.38
N SER A 87 -34.91 14.10 -14.70
CA SER A 87 -35.67 15.07 -15.49
C SER A 87 -35.96 14.45 -16.85
#